data_AF-A0A2M7DDN0-F1
#
_entry.id   AF-A0A2M7DDN0-F1
#
_cell.length_a   1.000
_cell.length_b   1.000
_cell.length_c   1.000
_cell.angle_alpha   90.00
_cell.angle_beta   90.00
_cell.angle_gamma   90.00
#
_symmetry.space_group_name_H-M   'P 1'
#
loop_
_entity.id
_entity.type
_entity.pdbx_description
1 polymer ?
#
loop_
_entity_poly.entity_id
_entity_poly.type
_entity_poly.pdbx_seq_one_letter_code
_entity_poly.pdbx_strand_id
1 'polypeptide(L)'
;MNPLTLENNIQEVAAQERQFQILKQKTGEERLKLALQLRELVLSLAKASIKNEHPNLSAKELQKKLLQRIYGDDFCFEIGGK
;
A
#
# COMPACT_ATOMS: atom_id res chain seq x y z
N MET A 1 -14.23 29.38 -9.41
CA MET A 1 -13.89 28.26 -8.49
C MET A 1 -15.15 27.87 -7.74
N ASN A 2 -15.47 26.57 -7.68
CA ASN A 2 -16.67 26.08 -7.00
C ASN A 2 -16.43 26.06 -5.48
N PRO A 3 -17.21 26.76 -4.64
CA PRO A 3 -16.98 26.85 -3.19
C PRO A 3 -16.95 25.48 -2.48
N LEU A 4 -17.70 24.48 -2.99
CA LEU A 4 -17.68 23.10 -2.49
C LEU A 4 -16.30 22.43 -2.63
N THR A 5 -15.51 22.79 -3.65
CA THR A 5 -14.15 22.24 -3.83
C THR A 5 -13.12 22.84 -2.88
N LEU A 6 -13.39 24.04 -2.35
CA LEU A 6 -12.48 24.73 -1.42
C LEU A 6 -12.70 24.24 0.02
N GLU A 7 -13.96 24.11 0.44
CA GLU A 7 -14.31 23.60 1.78
C GLU A 7 -13.86 22.15 1.99
N ASN A 8 -14.06 21.29 0.99
CA ASN A 8 -13.60 19.89 1.03
C ASN A 8 -12.06 19.82 1.20
N ASN A 9 -11.33 20.68 0.50
CA ASN A 9 -9.87 20.72 0.56
C ASN A 9 -9.35 21.18 1.94
N ILE A 10 -10.03 22.15 2.57
CA ILE A 10 -9.70 22.60 3.93
C ILE A 10 -9.92 21.49 4.97
N GLN A 11 -11.01 20.73 4.83
CA GLN A 11 -11.30 19.60 5.72
C GLN A 11 -10.30 18.45 5.56
N GLU A 12 -9.89 18.14 4.33
CA GLU A 12 -8.86 17.13 4.04
C GLU A 12 -7.52 17.49 4.68
N VAL A 13 -7.07 18.74 4.54
CA VAL A 13 -5.82 19.22 5.16
C VAL A 13 -5.89 19.14 6.68
N ALA A 14 -7.00 19.55 7.29
CA ALA A 14 -7.20 19.45 8.74
C ALA A 14 -7.21 17.98 9.22
N ALA A 15 -7.79 17.07 8.45
CA ALA A 15 -7.78 15.64 8.74
C ALA A 15 -6.38 15.04 8.66
N GLN A 16 -5.60 15.41 7.63
CA GLN A 16 -4.20 14.98 7.47
C GLN A 16 -3.33 15.47 8.63
N GLU A 17 -3.45 16.74 9.01
CA GLU A 17 -2.69 17.29 10.14
C GLU A 17 -3.05 16.58 11.45
N ARG A 18 -4.34 16.30 11.68
CA ARG A 18 -4.78 15.55 12.86
C ARG A 18 -4.21 14.14 12.87
N GLN A 19 -4.21 13.46 11.73
CA GLN A 19 -3.60 12.13 11.60
C GLN A 19 -2.10 12.18 11.87
N PHE A 20 -1.39 13.19 11.38
CA PHE A 20 0.02 13.39 11.64
C PHE A 20 0.31 13.55 13.13
N GLN A 21 -0.47 14.37 13.84
CA GLN A 21 -0.32 14.54 15.30
C GLN A 21 -0.59 13.24 16.06
N ILE A 22 -1.60 12.45 15.66
CA ILE A 22 -1.86 11.12 16.26
C ILE A 22 -0.65 10.19 16.05
N LEU A 23 -0.07 10.16 14.85
CA LEU A 23 1.09 9.31 14.56
C LEU A 23 2.36 9.76 15.29
N LYS A 24 2.53 11.06 15.54
CA LYS A 24 3.64 11.60 16.34
C LYS A 24 3.58 11.17 17.81
N GLN A 25 2.38 10.98 18.35
CA GLN A 25 2.19 10.54 19.74
C GLN A 25 2.48 9.06 19.95
N LYS A 26 2.63 8.28 18.87
CA LYS A 26 2.95 6.84 18.94
C LYS A 26 4.42 6.59 19.26
N THR A 27 4.69 5.49 19.94
CA THR A 27 6.05 4.98 20.12
C THR A 27 6.63 4.43 18.80
N GLY A 28 7.93 4.16 18.79
CA GLY A 28 8.57 3.51 17.64
C GLY A 28 7.99 2.12 17.35
N GLU A 29 7.70 1.33 18.38
CA GLU A 29 7.10 -0.01 18.26
C GLU A 29 5.68 0.05 17.69
N GLU A 30 4.86 0.98 18.16
CA GLU A 30 3.50 1.17 17.63
C GLU A 30 3.51 1.59 16.17
N ARG A 31 4.46 2.45 15.77
CA ARG A 31 4.64 2.83 14.37
C ARG A 31 5.10 1.65 13.51
N LEU A 32 6.01 0.82 14.02
CA LEU A 32 6.45 -0.39 13.32
C LEU A 32 5.28 -1.36 13.11
N LYS A 33 4.47 -1.60 14.15
CA LYS A 33 3.26 -2.43 14.05
C LYS A 33 2.30 -1.90 12.98
N LEU A 34 2.03 -0.60 12.98
CA LEU A 34 1.15 0.03 11.99
C LEU A 34 1.72 -0.09 10.57
N ALA A 35 3.04 0.09 10.39
CA ALA A 35 3.69 -0.08 9.10
C ALA A 35 3.58 -1.52 8.56
N LEU A 36 3.73 -2.53 9.43
CA LEU A 36 3.57 -3.94 9.05
C LEU A 36 2.12 -4.27 8.65
N GLN A 37 1.13 -3.76 9.41
CA GLN A 37 -0.28 -3.92 9.07
C GLN A 37 -0.63 -3.25 7.73
N LEU A 38 -0.10 -2.04 7.50
CA LEU A 38 -0.29 -1.35 6.23
C LEU A 38 0.33 -2.12 5.06
N ARG A 39 1.52 -2.70 5.26
CA ARG A 39 2.16 -3.55 4.25
C ARG A 39 1.28 -4.75 3.88
N GLU A 40 0.71 -5.44 4.85
CA GLU A 40 -0.19 -6.58 4.60
C GLU A 40 -1.44 -6.18 3.80
N LEU A 41 -2.03 -5.03 4.14
CA LEU A 41 -3.16 -4.48 3.41
C LEU A 41 -2.79 -4.15 1.96
N VAL A 42 -1.67 -3.45 1.74
CA VAL A 42 -1.19 -3.08 0.40
C VAL A 42 -0.92 -4.34 -0.45
N LEU A 43 -0.29 -5.37 0.13
CA LEU A 43 -0.07 -6.64 -0.57
C LEU A 43 -1.37 -7.33 -0.95
N SER A 44 -2.36 -7.31 -0.06
CA SER A 44 -3.66 -7.92 -0.31
C SER A 44 -4.42 -7.22 -1.43
N LEU A 45 -4.42 -5.88 -1.42
CA LEU A 45 -5.03 -5.06 -2.48
C LEU A 45 -4.33 -5.27 -3.81
N ALA A 46 -2.99 -5.24 -3.84
CA ALA A 46 -2.22 -5.47 -5.06
C ALA A 46 -2.49 -6.87 -5.63
N LYS A 47 -2.52 -7.90 -4.79
CA LYS A 47 -2.83 -9.28 -5.20
C LYS A 47 -4.24 -9.40 -5.77
N ALA A 48 -5.23 -8.75 -5.15
CA ALA A 48 -6.61 -8.73 -5.65
C ALA A 48 -6.71 -8.04 -7.01
N SER A 49 -6.06 -6.88 -7.19
CA SER A 49 -6.00 -6.16 -8.48
C SER A 49 -5.38 -7.02 -9.57
N ILE A 50 -4.22 -7.62 -9.31
CA ILE A 50 -3.51 -8.46 -10.30
C ILE A 50 -4.35 -9.67 -10.71
N LYS A 51 -5.04 -10.31 -9.76
CA LYS A 51 -5.96 -11.41 -10.06
C LYS A 51 -7.15 -10.98 -10.91
N ASN A 52 -7.69 -9.80 -10.64
CA ASN A 52 -8.81 -9.25 -11.42
C ASN A 52 -8.38 -8.91 -12.86
N GLU A 53 -7.18 -8.34 -13.03
CA GLU A 53 -6.61 -8.01 -14.34
C GLU A 53 -6.17 -9.26 -15.12
N HIS A 54 -5.78 -10.33 -14.42
CA HIS A 54 -5.28 -11.56 -15.01
C HIS A 54 -5.85 -12.82 -14.31
N PRO A 55 -7.10 -13.21 -14.63
CA PRO A 55 -7.80 -14.29 -13.92
C PRO A 55 -7.13 -15.66 -14.01
N ASN A 56 -6.35 -15.90 -15.06
CA ASN A 56 -5.74 -17.20 -15.38
C ASN A 56 -4.25 -17.31 -14.98
N LEU A 57 -3.72 -16.35 -14.21
CA LEU A 57 -2.33 -16.43 -13.75
C LEU A 57 -2.11 -17.66 -12.88
N SER A 58 -1.00 -18.36 -13.12
CA SER A 58 -0.51 -19.35 -12.16
C SER A 58 -0.08 -18.65 -10.85
N ALA A 59 -0.03 -19.41 -9.76
CA ALA A 59 0.43 -18.89 -8.47
C ALA A 59 1.85 -18.31 -8.54
N LYS A 60 2.73 -18.93 -9.33
CA LYS A 60 4.12 -18.48 -9.52
C LYS A 60 4.20 -17.13 -10.25
N GLU A 61 3.41 -16.97 -11.30
CA GLU A 61 3.38 -15.72 -12.07
C GLU A 61 2.68 -14.59 -11.29
N LEU A 62 1.64 -14.91 -10.52
CA LEU A 62 1.00 -13.96 -9.60
C LEU A 62 2.01 -13.45 -8.56
N GLN A 63 2.81 -14.34 -7.97
CA GLN A 63 3.85 -13.96 -7.02
C GLN A 63 4.91 -13.07 -7.68
N LYS A 64 5.37 -13.42 -8.89
CA LYS A 64 6.32 -12.60 -9.65
C LYS A 64 5.79 -11.20 -9.90
N LYS A 65 4.55 -11.07 -10.40
CA LYS A 65 3.90 -9.78 -10.65
C LYS A 65 3.70 -8.97 -9.37
N LEU A 66 3.32 -9.62 -8.27
CA LEU A 66 3.17 -8.96 -6.98
C LEU A 66 4.51 -8.40 -6.48
N LEU A 67 5.60 -9.16 -6.59
CA LEU A 67 6.93 -8.70 -6.20
C LEU A 67 7.40 -7.52 -7.06
N GLN A 68 7.26 -7.62 -8.38
CA GLN A 68 7.58 -6.53 -9.31
C GLN A 68 6.80 -5.25 -8.99
N ARG A 69 5.49 -5.37 -8.67
CA ARG A 69 4.65 -4.21 -8.34
C ARG A 69 5.10 -3.48 -7.07
N ILE A 70 5.61 -4.21 -6.08
CA ILE A 70 5.91 -3.68 -4.74
C ILE A 70 7.36 -3.20 -4.65
N TYR A 71 8.28 -3.91 -5.29
CA TYR A 71 9.72 -3.68 -5.14
C TYR A 71 10.39 -3.14 -6.41
N GLY A 72 9.65 -3.04 -7.52
CA GLY A 72 10.17 -2.57 -8.80
C GLY A 72 10.89 -3.66 -9.59
N ASP A 73 11.36 -3.28 -10.78
CA ASP A 73 12.03 -4.20 -11.72
C ASP A 73 13.44 -4.61 -11.26
N ASP A 74 14.07 -3.80 -10.40
CA ASP A 74 15.40 -4.06 -9.82
C ASP A 74 15.37 -5.21 -8.79
N PHE A 75 14.18 -5.61 -8.33
CA PHE A 75 13.97 -6.73 -7.40
C PHE A 75 13.66 -8.03 -8.16
N CYS A 76 14.64 -8.50 -8.94
CA CYS A 76 14.57 -9.81 -9.60
C CYS A 76 15.06 -10.90 -8.65
N PHE A 77 14.14 -11.54 -7.91
CA PHE A 77 14.45 -12.85 -7.33
C PHE A 77 14.54 -13.85 -8.49
N GLU A 78 15.73 -14.40 -8.73
CA GLU A 78 15.80 -15.77 -9.22
C GLU A 78 15.11 -16.60 -8.16
N ILE A 79 13.85 -16.99 -8.42
CA ILE A 79 13.13 -17.92 -7.55
C ILE A 79 13.84 -19.27 -7.75
N GLY A 80 14.96 -19.42 -7.03
CA GLY A 80 15.77 -20.62 -6.99
C GLY A 80 14.90 -21.75 -6.47
N GLY A 81 14.55 -22.65 -7.37
CA GLY A 81 14.09 -23.97 -7.00
C GLY A 81 15.22 -24.66 -6.23
N LYS A 82 14.94 -24.99 -4.98
CA LYS A 82 15.45 -26.21 -4.36
C LYS A 82 14.24 -27.01 -3.92
#